data_AF-A0A329E9W1-F1
#
_entry.id   AF-A0A329E9W1-F1
#
_cell.length_a   1.000
_cell.length_b   1.000
_cell.length_c   1.000
_cell.angle_alpha   90.00
_cell.angle_beta   90.00
_cell.angle_gamma   90.00
#
_symmetry.space_group_name_H-M   'P 1'
#
loop_
_entity.id
_entity.type
_entity.pdbx_description
1 polymer ?
#
loop_
_entity_poly.entity_id
_entity_poly.type
_entity_poly.pdbx_seq_one_letter_code
_entity_poly.pdbx_strand_id
1 'polypeptide(L)'
;MTNKKKRIIHSPEFKAETLKLAENVGVAAAARQLSLHESQIYAWRKTVKKDTTTSQREQELAAEVAKLKRQLAEQAEELDIVKKAATYFAKNLK
;
A
#
# COMPACT_ATOMS: atom_id res chain seq x y z
N MET A 1 23.04 -4.31 35.18
CA MET A 1 23.58 -4.16 33.81
C MET A 1 22.75 -5.03 32.86
N THR A 2 21.96 -4.45 31.95
CA THR A 2 21.10 -5.23 31.05
C THR A 2 21.90 -5.76 29.87
N ASN A 3 22.17 -7.07 29.84
CA ASN A 3 22.87 -7.72 28.75
C ASN A 3 22.00 -7.68 27.47
N LYS A 4 22.37 -6.84 26.50
CA LYS A 4 21.60 -6.59 25.28
C LYS A 4 21.86 -7.75 24.30
N LYS A 5 21.03 -8.80 24.35
CA LYS A 5 21.10 -9.93 23.41
C LYS A 5 21.05 -9.43 21.95
N LYS A 6 22.03 -9.84 21.15
CA LYS A 6 22.09 -9.54 19.71
C LYS A 6 20.88 -10.19 19.03
N ARG A 7 20.02 -9.37 18.41
CA ARG A 7 18.83 -9.86 17.69
C ARG A 7 19.28 -10.54 16.39
N ILE A 8 18.82 -11.78 16.18
CA ILE A 8 19.01 -12.51 14.93
C ILE A 8 18.03 -11.92 13.91
N ILE A 9 18.56 -11.45 12.78
CA ILE A 9 17.77 -10.92 11.67
C ILE A 9 17.79 -11.96 10.56
N HIS A 10 16.62 -12.48 10.22
CA HIS A 10 16.46 -13.42 9.10
C HIS A 10 16.30 -12.65 7.78
N SER A 11 16.86 -13.19 6.70
CA SER A 11 16.70 -12.63 5.35
C SER A 11 15.24 -12.64 4.90
N PRO A 12 14.85 -11.73 3.99
CA PRO A 12 13.50 -11.72 3.44
C PRO A 12 13.12 -13.04 2.74
N GLU A 13 14.05 -13.62 1.99
CA GLU A 13 13.87 -14.91 1.28
C GLU A 13 13.58 -16.04 2.26
N PHE A 14 14.35 -16.15 3.34
CA PHE A 14 14.14 -17.17 4.37
C PHE A 14 12.77 -17.04 5.04
N LYS A 15 12.31 -15.80 5.30
CA LYS A 15 10.97 -15.57 5.84
C LYS A 15 9.89 -15.99 4.86
N ALA A 16 10.06 -15.70 3.56
CA ALA A 16 9.11 -16.08 2.52
C ALA A 16 9.01 -17.61 2.39
N GLU A 17 10.14 -18.31 2.36
CA GLU A 17 10.19 -19.77 2.32
C GLU A 17 9.58 -20.39 3.59
N THR A 18 9.86 -19.83 4.76
CA THR A 18 9.27 -20.26 6.03
C THR A 18 7.75 -20.14 6.01
N LEU A 19 7.22 -19.03 5.48
CA LEU A 19 5.78 -18.82 5.38
C LEU A 19 5.14 -19.80 4.39
N LYS A 20 5.77 -20.05 3.23
CA LYS A 20 5.32 -21.04 2.25
C LYS A 20 5.32 -22.46 2.84
N LEU A 21 6.36 -22.81 3.61
CA LEU A 21 6.40 -24.08 4.33
C LEU A 21 5.27 -24.16 5.36
N ALA A 22 5.06 -23.12 6.15
CA ALA A 22 4.01 -23.06 7.16
C ALA A 22 2.58 -23.09 6.59
N GLU A 23 2.38 -22.76 5.31
CA GLU A 23 1.11 -22.96 4.59
C GLU A 23 0.87 -24.43 4.23
N ASN A 24 1.93 -25.16 3.87
CA ASN A 24 1.83 -26.57 3.46
C ASN A 24 1.75 -27.53 4.65
N VAL A 25 2.61 -27.36 5.66
CA VAL A 25 2.73 -28.30 6.79
C VAL A 25 2.16 -27.77 8.11
N GLY A 26 1.75 -26.50 8.12
CA GLY A 26 1.30 -25.80 9.33
C GLY A 26 2.43 -25.16 10.13
N VAL A 27 2.07 -24.17 10.96
CA VAL A 27 3.02 -23.31 11.70
C VAL A 27 3.86 -24.11 12.69
N ALA A 28 3.25 -25.01 13.46
CA ALA A 28 3.94 -25.79 14.48
C ALA A 28 4.97 -26.77 13.87
N ALA A 29 4.65 -27.41 12.74
CA ALA A 29 5.57 -28.31 12.06
C ALA A 29 6.73 -27.54 11.41
N ALA A 30 6.43 -26.42 10.74
CA ALA A 30 7.45 -25.55 10.14
C ALA A 30 8.40 -24.95 11.19
N ALA A 31 7.86 -24.54 12.35
CA ALA A 31 8.66 -24.03 13.46
C ALA A 31 9.65 -25.08 14.00
N ARG A 32 9.19 -26.32 14.19
CA ARG A 32 10.05 -27.44 14.62
C ARG A 32 11.13 -27.76 13.59
N GLN A 33 10.76 -27.82 12.31
CA GLN A 33 11.70 -28.13 11.23
C GLN A 33 12.80 -27.08 11.08
N LEU A 34 12.46 -25.80 11.27
CA LEU A 34 13.39 -24.67 11.10
C LEU A 34 14.01 -24.21 12.43
N SER A 35 13.74 -24.89 13.54
CA SER A 35 14.17 -24.49 14.89
C SER A 35 13.81 -23.04 15.23
N LEU A 36 12.64 -22.59 14.77
CA LEU A 36 12.08 -21.26 15.03
C LEU A 36 11.02 -21.33 16.12
N HIS A 37 10.77 -20.21 16.77
CA HIS A 37 9.62 -20.09 17.65
C HIS A 37 8.35 -19.79 16.83
N GLU A 38 7.24 -20.47 17.11
CA GLU A 38 5.98 -20.31 16.37
C GLU A 38 5.52 -18.84 16.31
N SER A 39 5.74 -18.08 17.39
CA SER A 39 5.38 -16.65 17.41
C SER A 39 6.12 -15.81 16.37
N GLN A 40 7.32 -16.21 15.94
CA GLN A 40 8.05 -15.51 14.87
C GLN A 40 7.33 -15.68 13.54
N ILE A 41 6.85 -16.89 13.25
CA ILE A 41 6.11 -17.21 12.03
C ILE A 41 4.76 -16.47 12.02
N TYR A 42 4.05 -16.43 13.15
CA TYR A 42 2.83 -15.63 13.28
C TYR A 42 3.08 -14.13 13.10
N ALA A 43 4.18 -13.60 13.65
CA ALA A 43 4.55 -12.20 13.48
C ALA A 43 4.83 -11.88 12.00
N TRP A 44 5.57 -12.73 11.28
CA TRP A 44 5.83 -12.54 9.85
C TRP A 44 4.57 -12.67 8.99
N ARG A 45 3.65 -13.57 9.34
CA ARG A 45 2.35 -13.66 8.66
C ARG A 45 1.54 -12.37 8.84
N LYS A 46 1.59 -11.76 10.02
CA LYS A 46 0.92 -10.48 10.31
C LYS A 46 1.54 -9.33 9.50
N THR A 47 2.86 -9.28 9.35
CA THR A 47 3.52 -8.23 8.55
C THR A 47 3.14 -8.36 7.08
N VAL A 48 3.23 -9.56 6.50
CA VAL A 48 2.87 -9.78 5.09
C VAL A 48 1.41 -9.38 4.82
N LYS A 49 0.47 -9.79 5.68
CA LYS A 49 -0.94 -9.39 5.53
C LYS A 49 -1.13 -7.87 5.58
N LYS A 50 -0.46 -7.19 6.53
CA LYS A 50 -0.53 -5.73 6.65
C LYS A 50 0.03 -5.05 5.41
N ASP A 51 1.15 -5.53 4.88
CA ASP A 51 1.80 -4.96 3.71
C ASP A 51 0.90 -5.12 2.46
N THR A 52 0.26 -6.28 2.28
CA THR A 52 -0.72 -6.49 1.20
C THR A 52 -1.91 -5.54 1.32
N THR A 53 -2.52 -5.41 2.51
CA THR A 53 -3.65 -4.49 2.73
C THR A 53 -3.25 -3.03 2.49
N THR A 54 -2.04 -2.64 2.92
CA THR A 54 -1.54 -1.28 2.71
C THR A 54 -1.33 -1.00 1.23
N SER A 55 -0.71 -1.93 0.51
CA SER A 55 -0.48 -1.84 -0.93
C SER A 55 -1.78 -1.71 -1.73
N GLN A 56 -2.82 -2.48 -1.39
CA GLN A 56 -4.15 -2.35 -2.02
C GLN A 56 -4.76 -0.98 -1.79
N ARG A 57 -4.74 -0.49 -0.55
CA ARG A 57 -5.26 0.85 -0.22
C ARG A 57 -4.52 1.96 -0.95
N GLU A 58 -3.20 1.84 -1.11
CA GLU A 58 -2.38 2.79 -1.87
C GLU A 58 -2.76 2.80 -3.35
N GLN A 59 -3.04 1.64 -3.95
CA GLN A 59 -3.51 1.53 -5.33
C GLN A 59 -4.89 2.18 -5.52
N GLU A 60 -5.82 1.92 -4.61
CA GLU A 60 -7.16 2.55 -4.61
C GLU A 60 -7.05 4.08 -4.50
N LEU A 61 -6.19 4.57 -3.60
CA LEU A 61 -5.97 6.00 -3.44
C LEU A 61 -5.35 6.63 -4.69
N ALA A 62 -4.41 5.95 -5.34
CA ALA A 62 -3.80 6.42 -6.59
C ALA A 62 -4.83 6.53 -7.72
N ALA A 63 -5.74 5.58 -7.83
CA ALA A 63 -6.84 5.61 -8.79
C ALA A 63 -7.78 6.80 -8.53
N GLU A 64 -8.14 7.04 -7.26
CA GLU A 64 -8.99 8.18 -6.90
C GLU A 64 -8.30 9.53 -7.18
N VAL A 65 -7.00 9.65 -6.87
CA VAL A 65 -6.21 10.84 -7.18
C VAL A 65 -6.18 11.11 -8.68
N ALA A 66 -6.03 10.07 -9.52
CA ALA A 66 -6.05 10.22 -10.97
C ALA A 66 -7.42 10.72 -11.47
N LYS A 67 -8.50 10.17 -10.92
CA LYS A 67 -9.88 10.59 -11.23
C LYS A 67 -10.13 12.05 -10.83
N LEU A 68 -9.76 12.43 -9.61
CA LEU A 68 -9.91 13.81 -9.12
C LEU A 68 -9.10 14.80 -9.96
N LYS A 69 -7.88 14.45 -10.36
CA LYS A 69 -7.07 15.29 -11.26
C LYS A 69 -7.73 15.49 -12.62
N ARG A 70 -8.37 14.46 -13.18
CA ARG A 70 -9.14 14.58 -14.44
C ARG A 70 -10.32 15.52 -14.28
N GLN A 71 -11.11 15.37 -13.21
CA GLN A 71 -12.25 16.25 -12.94
C GLN A 71 -11.82 17.70 -12.74
N LEU A 72 -10.71 17.93 -12.04
CA LEU A 72 -10.15 19.28 -11.89
C LEU A 72 -9.73 19.89 -13.22
N ALA A 73 -9.13 19.11 -14.12
CA ALA A 73 -8.74 19.60 -15.45
C ALA A 73 -9.97 19.96 -16.30
N GLU A 74 -11.00 19.10 -16.29
CA GLU A 74 -12.26 19.33 -17.00
C GLU A 74 -12.97 20.59 -16.50
N GLN A 75 -13.11 20.75 -15.17
CA GLN A 75 -13.69 21.95 -14.57
C GLN A 75 -12.88 23.22 -14.88
N ALA A 76 -11.55 23.13 -14.92
CA ALA A 76 -10.72 24.27 -15.28
C ALA A 76 -10.96 24.72 -16.73
N GLU A 77 -11.15 23.77 -17.65
CA GLU A 77 -11.49 24.06 -19.04
C GLU A 77 -12.89 24.67 -19.18
N GLU A 78 -13.90 24.09 -18.50
CA GLU A 78 -15.25 24.65 -18.47
C GLU A 78 -15.27 26.10 -17.97
N LEU A 79 -14.56 26.38 -16.87
CA LEU A 79 -14.44 27.73 -16.33
C LEU A 79 -13.76 28.70 -17.30
N ASP A 80 -12.76 28.24 -18.06
CA ASP A 80 -12.09 29.07 -19.06
C ASP A 80 -13.05 29.41 -20.22
N ILE A 81 -13.84 28.44 -20.69
CA ILE A 81 -14.87 28.66 -21.72
C ILE A 81 -15.92 29.67 -21.23
N VAL A 82 -16.44 29.50 -20.01
CA VAL A 82 -17.44 30.41 -19.43
C VAL A 82 -16.87 31.83 -19.29
N LYS A 83 -15.63 31.97 -18.81
CA LYS A 83 -14.96 33.27 -18.71
C LYS A 83 -14.79 33.93 -20.09
N LYS A 84 -14.33 33.18 -21.10
CA LYS A 84 -14.20 33.67 -22.48
C LYS A 84 -15.55 34.15 -23.02
N ALA A 85 -16.61 33.37 -22.85
CA ALA A 85 -17.96 33.75 -23.26
C ALA A 85 -18.42 35.05 -22.56
N ALA A 86 -18.28 35.13 -21.24
CA ALA A 86 -18.65 36.32 -20.47
C ALA A 86 -17.90 37.58 -20.96
N THR A 87 -16.59 37.47 -21.24
CA THR A 87 -15.82 38.60 -21.79
C THR A 87 -16.27 39.01 -23.18
N TYR A 88 -16.65 38.06 -24.05
CA TYR A 88 -17.18 38.35 -25.37
C TYR A 88 -18.53 39.08 -25.28
N PHE A 89 -19.46 38.58 -24.47
CA PHE A 89 -20.77 39.22 -24.28
C PHE A 89 -20.64 40.63 -23.67
N ALA A 90 -19.79 40.81 -22.67
CA ALA A 90 -19.54 42.13 -22.07
C ALA A 90 -18.99 43.17 -23.08
N LYS A 91 -18.19 42.74 -24.07
CA LYS A 91 -17.66 43.63 -25.12
C LYS A 91 -18.71 44.03 -26.16
N ASN A 92 -19.68 43.16 -26.45
CA ASN A 92 -20.72 43.37 -27.47
C ASN A 92 -22.01 44.01 -26.94
N LEU A 93 -22.05 44.40 -25.65
CA LEU A 93 -23.17 45.09 -24.99
C LEU A 93 -23.13 46.63 -25.17
N LYS A 94 -22.39 47.13 -26.15
CA LYS A 94 -22.31 48.56 -26.52
C LYS A 94 -22.95 48.82 -27.86
#